data_AF-A0A6I1NK09-F1
#
_entry.id   AF-A0A6I1NK09-F1
#
_cell.length_a   1.000
_cell.length_b   1.000
_cell.length_c   1.000
_cell.angle_alpha   90.00
_cell.angle_beta   90.00
_cell.angle_gamma   90.00
#
_symmetry.space_group_name_H-M   'P 1'
#
loop_
_entity.id
_entity.type
_entity.pdbx_description
1 polymer ?
#
loop_
_entity_poly.entity_id
_entity_poly.type
_entity_poly.pdbx_seq_one_letter_code
_entity_poly.pdbx_strand_id
1 'polypeptide(L)'
;MLTPSTLTDIASNLRDLASHVERTPIDSLHDVCIPFSEIRSGYPAQALGTLKTWSSSKARYIYQFSVEGDAYKELYGAFKEAKETRKNDRAYCRLNPASALLYVGSSSDLDSRIKQHLGFGNKGTYAMQLCHWLPEHEGMLRIQAWRFSKEIDGAVVQAIEDGLWASNRPMFGRQGAR
;
A
#
# COMPACT_ATOMS: atom_id res chain seq x y z
N MET A 1 -4.13 18.95 29.99
CA MET A 1 -5.44 19.53 29.63
C MET A 1 -5.28 20.26 28.31
N LEU A 2 -6.29 20.25 27.45
CA LEU A 2 -6.26 21.01 26.20
C LEU A 2 -6.36 22.51 26.53
N THR A 3 -5.31 23.29 26.28
CA THR A 3 -5.28 24.75 26.51
C THR A 3 -5.09 25.51 25.19
N PRO A 4 -5.37 26.82 25.15
CA PRO A 4 -5.08 27.64 23.97
C PRO A 4 -3.60 27.61 23.54
N SER A 5 -2.66 27.57 24.49
CA SER A 5 -1.24 27.42 24.18
C SER A 5 -0.94 26.07 23.54
N THR A 6 -1.45 24.97 24.09
CA THR A 6 -1.31 23.63 23.50
C THR A 6 -1.88 23.57 22.07
N LEU A 7 -3.02 24.21 21.81
CA LEU A 7 -3.58 24.29 20.45
C LEU A 7 -2.69 25.08 19.49
N THR A 8 -2.05 26.14 19.98
CA THR A 8 -1.11 26.95 19.18
C THR A 8 0.14 26.14 18.82
N ASP A 9 0.69 25.40 19.78
CA ASP A 9 1.86 24.54 19.57
C ASP A 9 1.55 23.42 18.57
N ILE A 10 0.39 22.76 18.71
CA ILE A 10 -0.09 21.74 17.76
C ILE A 10 -0.21 22.35 16.36
N ALA A 11 -0.81 23.53 16.23
CA ALA A 11 -0.95 24.19 14.93
C ALA A 11 0.40 24.55 14.31
N SER A 12 1.39 24.98 15.10
CA SER A 12 2.75 25.23 14.62
C SER A 12 3.38 23.95 14.08
N ASN A 13 3.34 22.87 14.86
CA ASN A 13 3.90 21.58 14.45
C ASN A 13 3.26 21.03 13.17
N LEU A 14 1.95 21.22 12.99
CA LEU A 14 1.25 20.81 11.77
C LEU A 14 1.68 21.64 10.54
N ARG A 15 1.95 22.93 10.71
CA ARG A 15 2.48 23.79 9.62
C ARG A 15 3.92 23.41 9.26
N ASP A 16 4.74 23.08 10.26
CA ASP A 16 6.10 22.61 10.02
C ASP A 16 6.10 21.26 9.29
N LEU A 17 5.23 20.33 9.71
CA LEU A 17 5.03 19.05 9.02
C LEU A 17 4.59 19.26 7.57
N ALA A 18 3.62 20.15 7.32
CA ALA A 18 3.18 20.48 5.96
C ALA A 18 4.35 21.03 5.13
N SER A 19 5.14 21.95 5.69
CA SER A 19 6.32 22.52 5.03
C SER A 19 7.37 21.46 4.70
N HIS A 20 7.56 20.46 5.57
CA HIS A 20 8.44 19.33 5.29
C HIS A 20 7.88 18.43 4.19
N VAL A 21 6.58 18.12 4.20
CA VAL A 21 5.92 17.35 3.14
C VAL A 21 6.11 18.01 1.77
N GLU A 22 5.86 19.32 1.67
CA GLU A 22 6.02 20.09 0.43
C GLU A 22 7.45 20.08 -0.13
N ARG A 23 8.45 20.08 0.77
CA ARG A 23 9.87 20.12 0.40
C ARG A 23 10.52 18.74 0.24
N THR A 24 9.80 17.67 0.57
CA THR A 24 10.37 16.33 0.58
C THR A 24 10.67 15.87 -0.84
N PRO A 25 11.95 15.60 -1.18
CA PRO A 25 12.29 15.08 -2.48
C PRO A 25 11.89 13.60 -2.57
N ILE A 26 11.40 13.22 -3.75
CA ILE A 26 11.26 11.83 -4.15
C ILE A 26 12.57 11.45 -4.85
N ASP A 27 13.31 10.49 -4.29
CA ASP A 27 14.61 10.09 -4.85
C ASP A 27 14.45 9.37 -6.19
N SER A 28 13.45 8.50 -6.28
CA SER A 28 13.13 7.73 -7.48
C SER A 28 11.75 7.10 -7.39
N LEU A 29 11.22 6.71 -8.55
CA LEU A 29 9.99 5.94 -8.72
C LEU A 29 10.32 4.62 -9.41
N HIS A 30 9.68 3.54 -8.98
CA HIS A 30 9.65 2.27 -9.71
C HIS A 30 8.21 1.85 -9.98
N ASP A 31 7.99 1.27 -11.15
CA ASP A 31 6.69 0.82 -11.61
C ASP A 31 6.80 -0.60 -12.17
N VAL A 32 5.85 -1.46 -11.84
CA VAL A 32 5.76 -2.82 -12.36
C VAL A 32 4.31 -3.20 -12.55
N CYS A 33 4.01 -3.81 -13.71
CA CYS A 33 2.72 -4.42 -13.99
C CYS A 33 2.86 -5.94 -13.96
N ILE A 34 1.90 -6.62 -13.33
CA ILE A 34 1.87 -8.07 -13.18
C ILE A 34 0.51 -8.58 -13.66
N PRO A 35 0.45 -9.45 -14.68
CA PRO A 35 -0.78 -10.13 -15.06
C PRO A 35 -1.36 -10.94 -13.89
N PHE A 36 -2.68 -10.93 -13.74
CA PHE A 36 -3.34 -11.74 -12.71
C PHE A 36 -3.04 -13.24 -12.89
N SER A 37 -2.88 -13.70 -14.12
CA SER A 37 -2.49 -15.08 -14.44
C SER A 37 -1.14 -15.48 -13.84
N GLU A 38 -0.16 -14.57 -13.80
CA GLU A 38 1.13 -14.82 -13.15
C GLU A 38 0.98 -14.98 -11.64
N ILE A 39 0.16 -14.15 -11.00
CA ILE A 39 -0.11 -14.21 -9.55
C ILE A 39 -0.84 -15.51 -9.19
N ARG A 40 -1.79 -15.96 -10.03
CA ARG A 40 -2.48 -17.24 -9.85
C ARG A 40 -1.53 -18.43 -10.03
N SER A 41 -0.56 -18.32 -10.93
CA SER A 41 0.42 -19.37 -11.22
C SER A 41 1.51 -19.51 -10.14
N GLY A 42 1.72 -18.46 -9.33
CA GLY A 42 2.68 -18.50 -8.22
C GLY A 42 3.27 -17.13 -7.92
N TYR A 43 4.41 -17.12 -7.22
CA TYR A 43 5.10 -15.86 -6.91
C TYR A 43 5.72 -15.28 -8.20
N PRO A 44 5.34 -14.05 -8.61
CA PRO A 44 5.80 -13.43 -9.86
C PRO A 44 7.23 -12.89 -9.73
N ALA A 45 8.20 -13.77 -9.51
CA ALA A 45 9.59 -13.44 -9.20
C ALA A 45 10.27 -12.64 -10.33
N GLN A 46 9.94 -12.96 -11.58
CA GLN A 46 10.52 -12.28 -12.74
C GLN A 46 10.06 -10.82 -12.81
N ALA A 47 8.75 -10.57 -12.71
CA ALA A 47 8.20 -9.22 -12.72
C ALA A 47 8.74 -8.38 -11.54
N LEU A 48 8.85 -8.98 -10.34
CA LEU A 48 9.32 -8.29 -9.14
C LEU A 48 10.85 -8.20 -9.02
N GLY A 49 11.61 -8.85 -9.89
CA GLY A 49 13.08 -8.93 -9.78
C GLY A 49 13.75 -7.55 -9.85
N THR A 50 13.25 -6.67 -10.72
CA THR A 50 13.76 -5.29 -10.84
C THR A 50 13.41 -4.46 -9.61
N LEU A 51 12.19 -4.58 -9.09
CA LEU A 51 11.76 -3.88 -7.89
C LEU A 51 12.56 -4.32 -6.65
N LYS A 52 12.82 -5.62 -6.52
CA LYS A 52 13.64 -6.16 -5.44
C LYS A 52 15.06 -5.62 -5.49
N THR A 53 15.69 -5.61 -6.68
CA THR A 53 17.04 -5.07 -6.89
C THR A 53 17.10 -3.56 -6.67
N TRP A 54 16.04 -2.85 -7.06
CA TRP A 54 15.90 -1.42 -6.86
C TRP A 54 15.71 -1.08 -5.37
N SER A 55 14.98 -1.91 -4.61
CA SER A 55 14.73 -1.70 -3.19
C SER A 55 15.99 -1.85 -2.32
N SER A 56 15.99 -1.20 -1.15
CA SER A 56 17.13 -1.09 -0.24
C SER A 56 16.64 -0.94 1.19
N SER A 57 17.30 -1.62 2.13
CA SER A 57 17.03 -1.48 3.57
C SER A 57 17.46 -0.12 4.15
N LYS A 58 18.11 0.73 3.34
CA LYS A 58 18.57 2.07 3.71
C LYS A 58 17.67 3.18 3.14
N ALA A 59 16.41 2.89 2.87
CA ALA A 59 15.45 3.86 2.36
C ALA A 59 14.08 3.66 3.02
N ARG A 60 13.20 4.65 2.82
CA ARG A 60 11.76 4.54 3.10
C ARG A 60 11.00 4.52 1.78
N TYR A 61 9.87 3.84 1.79
CA TYR A 61 9.03 3.67 0.61
C TYR A 61 7.60 4.04 0.92
N ILE A 62 6.94 4.67 -0.05
CA ILE A 62 5.49 4.66 -0.17
C ILE A 62 5.18 3.86 -1.42
N TYR A 63 4.19 2.98 -1.35
CA TYR A 63 3.81 2.12 -2.45
C TYR A 63 2.30 2.05 -2.59
N GLN A 64 1.84 1.83 -3.81
CA GLN A 64 0.44 1.61 -4.10
C GLN A 64 0.21 0.46 -5.07
N PHE A 65 -0.96 -0.16 -4.93
CA PHE A 65 -1.49 -1.17 -5.84
C PHE A 65 -2.71 -0.60 -6.55
N SER A 66 -2.77 -0.76 -7.86
CA SER A 66 -3.91 -0.33 -8.67
C SER A 66 -4.19 -1.33 -9.78
N VAL A 67 -5.37 -1.22 -10.36
CA VAL A 67 -5.79 -1.97 -11.55
C VAL A 67 -6.40 -1.02 -12.54
N GLU A 68 -6.34 -1.36 -13.82
CA GLU A 68 -6.94 -0.57 -14.89
C GLU A 68 -8.37 -1.01 -15.19
N GLY A 69 -9.15 -0.10 -15.76
CA GLY A 69 -10.54 -0.36 -16.17
C GLY A 69 -11.44 -0.76 -15.01
N ASP A 70 -12.33 -1.72 -15.27
CA ASP A 70 -13.38 -2.13 -14.34
C ASP A 70 -13.05 -3.39 -13.54
N ALA A 71 -11.82 -3.91 -13.65
CA ALA A 71 -11.37 -5.13 -12.94
C ALA A 71 -11.57 -5.02 -11.41
N TYR A 72 -11.52 -3.80 -10.87
CA TYR A 72 -11.73 -3.55 -9.44
C TYR A 72 -13.12 -4.00 -8.95
N LYS A 73 -14.15 -4.04 -9.80
CA LYS A 73 -15.51 -4.46 -9.43
C LYS A 73 -15.56 -5.95 -9.06
N GLU A 74 -14.92 -6.79 -9.88
CA GLU A 74 -14.80 -8.23 -9.62
C GLU A 74 -13.91 -8.50 -8.40
N LEU A 75 -12.79 -7.77 -8.28
CA LEU A 75 -11.91 -7.89 -7.12
C LEU A 75 -12.61 -7.52 -5.81
N TYR A 76 -13.49 -6.51 -5.84
CA TYR A 76 -14.26 -6.10 -4.68
C TYR A 76 -15.14 -7.23 -4.14
N GLY A 77 -15.90 -7.88 -5.03
CA GLY A 77 -16.77 -9.00 -4.69
C GLY A 77 -15.97 -10.19 -4.14
N ALA A 78 -14.92 -10.59 -4.87
CA ALA A 78 -14.08 -11.72 -4.49
C ALA A 78 -13.36 -11.52 -3.15
N PHE A 79 -12.82 -10.32 -2.88
CA PHE A 79 -12.19 -10.03 -1.60
C PHE A 79 -13.20 -10.03 -0.45
N LYS A 80 -14.39 -9.45 -0.66
CA LYS A 80 -15.45 -9.42 0.35
C LYS A 80 -15.83 -10.83 0.78
N GLU A 81 -16.09 -11.71 -0.18
CA GLU A 81 -16.41 -13.12 0.07
C GLU A 81 -15.26 -13.83 0.81
N ALA A 82 -14.01 -13.67 0.34
CA ALA A 82 -12.84 -14.28 0.96
C ALA A 82 -12.64 -13.85 2.42
N LYS A 83 -12.90 -12.56 2.70
CA LYS A 83 -12.80 -12.00 4.05
C LYS A 83 -13.91 -12.52 4.98
N GLU A 84 -15.15 -12.58 4.50
CA GLU A 84 -16.31 -13.05 5.27
C GLU A 84 -16.20 -14.55 5.60
N THR A 85 -15.73 -15.34 4.64
CA THR A 85 -15.55 -16.80 4.79
C THR A 85 -14.23 -17.20 5.44
N ARG A 86 -13.33 -16.24 5.73
CA ARG A 86 -11.95 -16.48 6.19
C ARG A 86 -11.21 -17.49 5.30
N LYS A 87 -11.34 -17.33 3.98
CA LYS A 87 -10.75 -18.22 2.98
C LYS A 87 -9.28 -18.52 3.30
N ASN A 88 -8.93 -19.80 3.31
CA ASN A 88 -7.59 -20.32 3.62
C ASN A 88 -7.02 -19.89 4.99
N ASP A 89 -7.86 -19.55 5.97
CA ASP A 89 -7.48 -19.10 7.32
C ASP A 89 -6.51 -17.90 7.32
N ARG A 90 -6.70 -16.97 6.37
CA ARG A 90 -5.85 -15.78 6.18
C ARG A 90 -6.40 -14.56 6.92
N ALA A 91 -5.50 -13.71 7.40
CA ALA A 91 -5.80 -12.40 7.94
C ALA A 91 -5.91 -11.36 6.81
N TYR A 92 -7.14 -10.97 6.48
CA TYR A 92 -7.42 -9.99 5.43
C TYR A 92 -7.48 -8.57 5.99
N CYS A 93 -6.84 -7.61 5.30
CA CYS A 93 -6.90 -6.19 5.64
C CYS A 93 -8.32 -5.61 5.58
N ARG A 94 -8.51 -4.37 6.02
CA ARG A 94 -9.81 -3.69 5.98
C ARG A 94 -10.30 -3.54 4.53
N LEU A 95 -11.60 -3.71 4.33
CA LEU A 95 -12.32 -3.40 3.09
C LEU A 95 -12.98 -2.02 3.21
N ASN A 96 -12.78 -1.17 2.23
CA ASN A 96 -13.40 0.16 2.04
C ASN A 96 -14.28 0.10 0.78
N PRO A 97 -14.99 1.16 0.38
CA PRO A 97 -15.73 1.18 -0.89
C PRO A 97 -14.86 0.84 -2.11
N ALA A 98 -15.50 0.36 -3.18
CA ALA A 98 -14.82 -0.04 -4.41
C ALA A 98 -14.04 1.13 -5.04
N SER A 99 -12.79 0.86 -5.43
CA SER A 99 -11.86 1.82 -6.05
C SER A 99 -10.84 1.08 -6.92
N ALA A 100 -10.46 1.67 -8.06
CA ALA A 100 -9.39 1.15 -8.91
C ALA A 100 -8.01 1.23 -8.22
N LEU A 101 -7.85 2.13 -7.24
CA LEU A 101 -6.72 2.11 -6.32
C LEU A 101 -7.02 1.10 -5.21
N LEU A 102 -6.25 0.01 -5.19
CA LEU A 102 -6.50 -1.10 -4.29
C LEU A 102 -5.92 -0.86 -2.91
N TYR A 103 -4.70 -0.36 -2.80
CA TYR A 103 -4.01 -0.22 -1.52
C TYR A 103 -2.93 0.86 -1.60
N VAL A 104 -2.70 1.57 -0.50
CA VAL A 104 -1.55 2.46 -0.28
C VAL A 104 -0.92 2.09 1.05
N GLY A 105 0.41 2.09 1.12
CA GLY A 105 1.12 1.95 2.38
C GLY A 105 2.56 2.44 2.31
N SER A 106 3.20 2.53 3.47
CA SER A 106 4.65 2.76 3.58
C SER A 106 5.40 1.56 4.16
N SER A 107 6.71 1.50 3.90
CA SER A 107 7.59 0.46 4.45
C SER A 107 9.07 0.85 4.38
N SER A 108 9.89 0.29 5.28
CA SER A 108 11.35 0.21 5.13
C SER A 108 11.85 -1.11 4.54
N ASP A 109 10.95 -2.11 4.43
CA ASP A 109 11.17 -3.40 3.79
C ASP A 109 10.08 -3.62 2.73
N LEU A 110 10.33 -3.10 1.53
CA LEU A 110 9.35 -3.06 0.46
C LEU A 110 9.07 -4.47 -0.11
N ASP A 111 10.11 -5.27 -0.33
CA ASP A 111 10.01 -6.63 -0.87
C ASP A 111 9.12 -7.51 0.01
N SER A 112 9.37 -7.51 1.32
CA SER A 112 8.57 -8.26 2.29
C SER A 112 7.11 -7.82 2.31
N ARG A 113 6.84 -6.51 2.27
CA ARG A 113 5.46 -5.99 2.27
C ARG A 113 4.71 -6.34 1.00
N ILE A 114 5.32 -6.20 -0.17
CA ILE A 114 4.69 -6.58 -1.44
C ILE A 114 4.39 -8.09 -1.45
N LYS A 115 5.35 -8.91 -1.02
CA LYS A 115 5.18 -10.36 -0.90
C LYS A 115 3.99 -10.73 0.01
N GLN A 116 3.82 -10.03 1.13
CA GLN A 116 2.68 -10.21 2.04
C GLN A 116 1.35 -9.82 1.38
N HIS A 117 1.30 -8.68 0.68
CA HIS A 117 0.09 -8.24 -0.02
C HIS A 117 -0.31 -9.19 -1.16
N LEU A 118 0.66 -9.74 -1.87
CA LEU A 118 0.40 -10.74 -2.91
C LEU A 118 -0.05 -12.11 -2.35
N GLY A 119 0.10 -12.35 -1.04
CA GLY A 119 -0.32 -13.60 -0.37
C GLY A 119 0.78 -14.62 -0.11
N PHE A 120 2.02 -14.31 -0.50
CA PHE A 120 3.17 -15.21 -0.30
C PHE A 120 3.88 -15.00 1.04
N GLY A 121 3.26 -14.27 1.96
CA GLY A 121 3.73 -14.03 3.33
C GLY A 121 3.01 -14.89 4.38
N ASN A 122 3.18 -14.52 5.65
CA ASN A 122 2.52 -15.18 6.78
C ASN A 122 1.00 -15.03 6.70
N LYS A 123 0.26 -16.10 7.01
CA LYS A 123 -1.20 -16.12 7.06
C LYS A 123 -1.81 -15.15 8.06
N GLY A 124 -1.09 -14.86 9.17
CA GLY A 124 -1.55 -13.94 10.23
C GLY A 124 -1.33 -12.46 9.93
N THR A 125 -0.61 -12.12 8.86
CA THR A 125 -0.37 -10.71 8.50
C THR A 125 -1.62 -10.13 7.84
N TYR A 126 -2.18 -9.08 8.45
CA TYR A 126 -3.26 -8.30 7.85
C TYR A 126 -2.77 -7.60 6.56
N ALA A 127 -3.05 -8.21 5.42
CA ALA A 127 -2.68 -7.73 4.09
C ALA A 127 -3.79 -8.08 3.08
N MET A 128 -3.59 -7.74 1.81
CA MET A 128 -4.54 -8.11 0.75
C MET A 128 -4.61 -9.62 0.56
N GLN A 129 -3.48 -10.33 0.70
CA GLN A 129 -3.40 -11.80 0.54
C GLN A 129 -3.90 -12.27 -0.85
N LEU A 130 -3.57 -11.52 -1.90
CA LEU A 130 -4.22 -11.53 -3.22
C LEU A 130 -4.35 -12.92 -3.86
N CYS A 131 -3.27 -13.71 -3.92
CA CYS A 131 -3.28 -15.01 -4.60
C CYS A 131 -4.25 -16.04 -4.00
N HIS A 132 -4.77 -15.80 -2.78
CA HIS A 132 -5.71 -16.71 -2.13
C HIS A 132 -7.17 -16.52 -2.55
N TRP A 133 -7.50 -15.44 -3.24
CA TRP A 133 -8.88 -15.11 -3.62
C TRP A 133 -9.02 -14.45 -4.98
N LEU A 134 -7.92 -14.15 -5.66
CA LEU A 134 -7.91 -13.56 -7.00
C LEU A 134 -8.82 -14.39 -7.95
N PRO A 135 -9.89 -13.80 -8.51
CA PRO A 135 -10.82 -14.52 -9.38
C PRO A 135 -10.15 -14.91 -10.72
N GLU A 136 -10.83 -15.73 -11.53
CA GLU A 136 -10.36 -16.12 -12.87
C GLU A 136 -10.42 -14.99 -13.90
N HIS A 137 -11.06 -13.87 -13.56
CA HIS A 137 -11.03 -12.65 -14.37
C HIS A 137 -9.58 -12.25 -14.69
N GLU A 138 -9.33 -11.85 -15.94
CA GLU A 138 -8.01 -11.41 -16.39
C GLU A 138 -7.85 -9.89 -16.25
N GLY A 139 -6.63 -9.48 -15.95
CA GLY A 139 -6.31 -8.08 -15.71
C GLY A 139 -4.86 -7.90 -15.31
N MET A 140 -4.47 -6.65 -15.07
CA MET A 140 -3.11 -6.27 -14.70
C MET A 140 -3.13 -5.59 -13.34
N LEU A 141 -2.29 -6.09 -12.43
CA LEU A 141 -1.96 -5.42 -11.17
C LEU A 141 -0.79 -4.48 -11.42
N ARG A 142 -0.97 -3.18 -11.21
CA ARG A 142 0.10 -2.19 -11.25
C ARG A 142 0.57 -1.88 -9.83
N ILE A 143 1.87 -1.92 -9.62
CA ILE A 143 2.52 -1.56 -8.37
C ILE A 143 3.46 -0.39 -8.65
N GLN A 144 3.22 0.73 -7.97
CA GLN A 144 4.10 1.89 -8.00
C GLN A 144 4.73 2.08 -6.64
N ALA A 145 6.01 2.37 -6.59
CA ALA A 145 6.74 2.63 -5.36
C ALA A 145 7.65 3.86 -5.51
N TRP A 146 7.50 4.79 -4.59
CA TRP A 146 8.34 5.98 -4.46
C TRP A 146 9.35 5.76 -3.34
N ARG A 147 10.62 6.06 -3.64
CA ARG A 147 11.72 5.97 -2.68
C ARG A 147 12.00 7.34 -2.07
N PHE A 148 12.22 7.32 -0.76
CA PHE A 148 12.67 8.45 0.02
C PHE A 148 13.93 8.08 0.79
N SER A 149 14.79 9.08 1.01
CA SER A 149 15.95 8.92 1.88
C SER A 149 15.54 8.47 3.28
N LYS A 150 16.36 7.63 3.91
CA LYS A 150 16.17 7.19 5.31
C LYS A 150 16.27 8.34 6.32
N GLU A 151 16.70 9.52 5.88
CA GLU A 151 16.80 10.68 6.78
C GLU A 151 15.51 11.51 6.81
N ILE A 152 14.56 11.24 5.91
CA ILE A 152 13.25 11.90 5.89
C ILE A 152 12.38 11.37 7.03
N ASP A 153 12.04 12.19 8.00
CA ASP A 153 11.25 11.81 9.18
C ASP A 153 10.05 10.89 8.83
N GLY A 154 9.87 9.83 9.62
CA GLY A 154 8.74 8.90 9.47
C GLY A 154 7.38 9.59 9.57
N ALA A 155 7.25 10.67 10.35
CA ALA A 155 6.02 11.47 10.42
C ALA A 155 5.69 12.13 9.07
N VAL A 156 6.70 12.55 8.31
CA VAL A 156 6.52 13.11 6.96
C VAL A 156 6.07 12.03 5.99
N VAL A 157 6.70 10.86 6.01
CA VAL A 157 6.29 9.70 5.17
C VAL A 157 4.86 9.28 5.49
N GLN A 158 4.50 9.20 6.78
CA GLN A 158 3.14 8.90 7.21
C GLN A 158 2.13 9.96 6.74
N ALA A 159 2.47 11.24 6.83
CA ALA A 159 1.60 12.31 6.35
C ALA A 159 1.34 12.23 4.84
N ILE A 160 2.36 11.87 4.05
CA ILE A 160 2.20 11.64 2.61
C ILE A 160 1.32 10.40 2.36
N GLU A 161 1.55 9.29 3.07
CA GLU A 161 0.72 8.08 2.98
C GLU A 161 -0.76 8.39 3.30
N ASP A 162 -1.01 9.12 4.38
CA ASP A 162 -2.34 9.50 4.83
C ASP A 162 -3.02 10.46 3.85
N GLY A 163 -2.27 11.40 3.27
CA GLY A 163 -2.75 12.30 2.22
C GLY A 163 -3.14 11.54 0.95
N LEU A 164 -2.33 10.56 0.54
CA LEU A 164 -2.64 9.68 -0.60
C LEU A 164 -3.87 8.82 -0.30
N TRP A 165 -3.98 8.27 0.91
CA TRP A 165 -5.14 7.50 1.32
C TRP A 165 -6.41 8.36 1.30
N ALA A 166 -6.36 9.56 1.88
CA ALA A 166 -7.51 10.48 1.95
C ALA A 166 -7.99 10.91 0.57
N SER A 167 -7.05 11.22 -0.33
CA SER A 167 -7.35 11.71 -1.68
C SER A 167 -7.91 10.62 -2.58
N ASN A 168 -7.42 9.39 -2.47
CA ASN A 168 -7.72 8.33 -3.43
C ASN A 168 -8.66 7.23 -2.89
N ARG A 169 -8.87 7.19 -1.56
CA ARG A 169 -9.78 6.27 -0.87
C ARG A 169 -9.58 4.82 -1.33
N PRO A 170 -8.40 4.22 -1.09
CA PRO A 170 -8.09 2.90 -1.63
C PRO A 170 -9.07 1.84 -1.10
N MET A 171 -9.35 0.84 -1.95
CA MET A 171 -10.31 -0.22 -1.68
C MET A 171 -9.96 -1.03 -0.42
N PHE A 172 -8.67 -1.17 -0.13
CA PHE A 172 -8.16 -1.98 0.95
C PHE A 172 -7.23 -1.18 1.88
N GLY A 173 -7.19 -1.55 3.15
CA GLY A 173 -6.31 -0.93 4.15
C GLY A 173 -6.99 0.16 4.98
N ARG A 174 -6.20 0.88 5.78
CA ARG A 174 -6.65 1.91 6.73
C ARG A 174 -5.91 3.22 6.46
N GLN A 175 -6.52 4.32 6.87
CA GLN A 175 -5.83 5.60 7.03
C GLN A 175 -5.15 5.64 8.40
N GLY A 176 -3.97 6.24 8.47
CA GLY A 176 -3.25 6.45 9.71
C GLY A 176 -2.42 5.26 10.18
N ALA A 177 -1.52 5.54 11.10
CA ALA A 177 -0.73 4.53 11.79
C ALA A 177 -1.61 3.77 12.82
N ARG A 178 -1.82 2.48 12.56
CA ARG A 178 -2.56 1.45 13.37
C ARG A 178 -4.09 1.38 13.17
#